data_AF-R9A578-F1
#
_entry.id   AF-R9A578-F1
#
_cell.length_a   1.000
_cell.length_b   1.000
_cell.length_c   1.000
_cell.angle_alpha   90.00
_cell.angle_beta   90.00
_cell.angle_gamma   90.00
#
_symmetry.space_group_name_H-M   'P 1'
#
loop_
_entity.id
_entity.type
_entity.pdbx_description
1 polymer ?
#
loop_
_entity_poly.entity_id
_entity_poly.type
_entity_poly.pdbx_seq_one_letter_code
_entity_poly.pdbx_strand_id
1 'polypeptide(L)'
;MSEKTIQEEIQAIIPTLFPSLEPEFDWELVKNFYEFLKRDNEKGGFFSRNDSEKILERHILESMIYVWKLKSTGYVSRETNVADVGTGPGLPGFLFALLKKAPHVFLVDSQKRKLALLETEIESGSLAKVKKRVEFIYARTEEINSNFDVVTSRAMVPYPYIAEVTARMVKQKGILCPFLAQPYQDLEKETEVLTNNGFYLKKEIPIPELEFVGKRHIKILQKNSLPKKGYPRDWKEIVKETKSKNG
;
A
#
# COMPACT_ATOMS: atom_id res chain seq x y z
N MET A 1 -15.71 -1.05 -33.35
CA MET A 1 -14.58 -1.73 -32.69
C MET A 1 -15.00 -1.93 -31.25
N SER A 2 -15.02 -3.16 -30.72
CA SER A 2 -15.28 -3.37 -29.30
C SER A 2 -14.16 -2.71 -28.48
N GLU A 3 -14.51 -1.98 -27.43
CA GLU A 3 -13.51 -1.49 -26.47
C GLU A 3 -12.76 -2.69 -25.88
N LYS A 4 -11.43 -2.57 -25.75
CA LYS A 4 -10.62 -3.59 -25.10
C LYS A 4 -11.03 -3.69 -23.64
N THR A 5 -11.07 -4.91 -23.12
CA THR A 5 -11.25 -5.15 -21.68
C THR A 5 -10.01 -4.70 -20.91
N ILE A 6 -10.17 -4.37 -19.62
CA ILE A 6 -9.04 -4.02 -18.76
C ILE A 6 -7.98 -5.13 -18.68
N GLN A 7 -8.41 -6.38 -18.82
CA GLN A 7 -7.52 -7.55 -18.87
C GLN A 7 -6.65 -7.53 -20.12
N GLU A 8 -7.23 -7.26 -21.29
CA GLU A 8 -6.48 -7.15 -22.55
C GLU A 8 -5.51 -5.96 -22.53
N GLU A 9 -5.90 -4.84 -21.93
CA GLU A 9 -5.01 -3.68 -21.75
C GLU A 9 -3.82 -4.03 -20.85
N ILE A 10 -4.07 -4.62 -19.67
CA ILE A 10 -2.99 -5.00 -18.74
C ILE A 10 -2.12 -6.09 -19.35
N GLN A 11 -2.70 -7.08 -20.02
CA GLN A 11 -1.95 -8.14 -20.71
C GLN A 11 -1.04 -7.56 -21.81
N ALA A 12 -1.49 -6.54 -22.54
CA ALA A 12 -0.65 -5.88 -23.54
C ALA A 12 0.53 -5.12 -22.90
N ILE A 13 0.35 -4.56 -21.69
CA ILE A 13 1.39 -3.80 -20.98
C ILE A 13 2.41 -4.74 -20.30
N ILE A 14 1.97 -5.85 -19.71
CA ILE A 14 2.83 -6.80 -18.98
C ILE A 14 2.62 -8.26 -19.42
N PRO A 15 2.84 -8.61 -20.69
CA PRO A 15 2.47 -9.92 -21.24
C PRO A 15 3.15 -11.10 -20.53
N THR A 16 4.35 -10.91 -20.01
CA THR A 16 5.12 -11.94 -19.30
C THR A 16 4.67 -12.15 -17.86
N LEU A 17 4.24 -11.08 -17.18
CA LEU A 17 3.83 -11.12 -15.77
C LEU A 17 2.33 -11.39 -15.62
N PHE A 18 1.53 -11.02 -16.62
CA PHE A 18 0.08 -11.18 -16.61
C PHE A 18 -0.40 -12.60 -16.25
N PRO A 19 0.17 -13.71 -16.79
CA PRO A 19 -0.26 -15.06 -16.43
C PRO A 19 -0.14 -15.40 -14.93
N SER A 20 0.72 -14.68 -14.19
CA SER A 20 0.85 -14.85 -12.74
C SER A 20 -0.12 -13.97 -11.93
N LEU A 21 -0.56 -12.83 -12.49
CA LEU A 21 -1.50 -11.91 -11.85
C LEU A 21 -2.95 -12.30 -12.13
N GLU A 22 -3.23 -12.72 -13.36
CA GLU A 22 -4.56 -13.11 -13.86
C GLU A 22 -5.34 -14.07 -12.96
N PRO A 23 -4.73 -15.13 -12.38
CA PRO A 23 -5.45 -16.02 -11.48
C PRO A 23 -5.76 -15.41 -10.11
N GLU A 24 -5.02 -14.39 -9.65
CA GLU A 24 -5.09 -13.90 -8.27
C GLU A 24 -6.21 -12.88 -8.01
N PHE A 25 -6.58 -12.08 -9.02
CA PHE A 25 -7.50 -10.96 -8.87
C PHE A 25 -8.91 -11.25 -9.42
N ASP A 26 -9.90 -10.63 -8.81
CA ASP A 26 -11.25 -10.51 -9.35
C ASP A 26 -11.28 -9.35 -10.36
N TRP A 27 -11.29 -9.68 -11.65
CA TRP A 27 -11.15 -8.71 -12.73
C TRP A 27 -12.38 -7.81 -12.94
N GLU A 28 -13.57 -8.27 -12.53
CA GLU A 28 -14.76 -7.41 -12.51
C GLU A 28 -14.56 -6.29 -11.47
N LEU A 29 -14.07 -6.65 -10.28
CA LEU A 29 -13.79 -5.66 -9.24
C LEU A 29 -12.62 -4.75 -9.59
N VAL A 30 -11.56 -5.26 -10.23
CA VAL A 30 -10.43 -4.43 -10.69
C VAL A 30 -10.91 -3.42 -11.73
N LYS A 31 -11.77 -3.83 -12.67
CA LYS A 31 -12.41 -2.93 -13.63
C LYS A 31 -13.22 -1.85 -12.91
N ASN A 32 -14.12 -2.24 -12.01
CA ASN A 32 -14.98 -1.31 -11.28
C ASN A 32 -14.17 -0.30 -10.45
N PHE A 33 -13.08 -0.75 -9.83
CA PHE A 33 -12.19 0.14 -9.07
C PHE A 33 -11.43 1.12 -9.98
N TYR A 34 -10.97 0.67 -11.15
CA TYR A 34 -10.36 1.56 -12.15
C TYR A 34 -11.34 2.62 -12.64
N GLU A 35 -12.59 2.24 -12.93
CA GLU A 35 -13.65 3.16 -13.33
C GLU A 35 -13.99 4.17 -12.22
N PHE A 36 -14.09 3.71 -10.96
CA PHE A 36 -14.23 4.57 -9.80
C PHE A 36 -13.11 5.61 -9.72
N LEU A 37 -11.84 5.19 -9.81
CA LEU A 37 -10.70 6.08 -9.74
C LEU A 37 -10.72 7.14 -10.85
N LYS A 38 -11.12 6.77 -12.08
CA LYS A 38 -11.24 7.72 -13.20
C LYS A 38 -12.39 8.70 -12.98
N ARG A 39 -13.58 8.17 -12.66
CA ARG A 39 -14.81 8.94 -12.49
C ARG A 39 -14.70 9.96 -11.36
N ASP A 40 -14.15 9.55 -10.23
CA ASP A 40 -14.09 10.38 -9.02
C ASP A 40 -12.75 11.11 -8.84
N ASN A 41 -11.82 11.03 -9.81
CA ASN A 41 -10.50 11.67 -9.71
C ASN A 41 -10.58 13.17 -9.40
N GLU A 42 -11.40 13.91 -10.15
CA GLU A 42 -11.54 15.37 -9.99
C GLU A 42 -12.17 15.73 -8.63
N LYS A 43 -13.27 15.06 -8.29
CA LYS A 43 -13.99 15.22 -7.02
C LYS A 43 -13.09 14.90 -5.83
N GLY A 44 -12.35 13.80 -5.90
CA GLY A 44 -11.47 13.31 -4.83
C GLY A 44 -10.11 14.00 -4.77
N GLY A 45 -9.66 14.62 -5.86
CA GLY A 45 -8.27 15.07 -6.02
C GLY A 45 -7.30 13.90 -5.84
N PHE A 46 -7.60 12.74 -6.43
CA PHE A 46 -6.81 11.52 -6.23
C PHE A 46 -5.41 11.66 -6.82
N PHE A 47 -5.35 12.04 -8.09
CA PHE A 47 -4.13 12.13 -8.89
C PHE A 47 -3.99 13.51 -9.54
N SER A 48 -2.75 13.91 -9.81
CA SER A 48 -2.46 15.11 -10.61
C SER A 48 -2.98 14.94 -12.04
N ARG A 49 -3.08 16.01 -12.82
CA ARG A 49 -3.50 15.93 -14.23
C ARG A 49 -2.62 14.95 -15.03
N ASN A 50 -1.30 15.07 -14.92
CA ASN A 50 -0.37 14.21 -15.63
C ASN A 50 -0.43 12.75 -15.17
N ASP A 51 -0.73 12.51 -13.89
CA ASP A 51 -0.85 11.15 -13.36
C ASP A 51 -2.22 10.52 -13.68
N SER A 52 -3.26 11.33 -13.85
CA SER A 52 -4.61 10.85 -14.16
C SER A 52 -4.71 10.20 -15.55
N GLU A 53 -3.84 10.58 -16.49
CA GLU A 53 -3.71 9.94 -17.81
C GLU A 53 -3.11 8.53 -17.71
N LYS A 54 -2.41 8.22 -16.61
CA LYS A 54 -1.66 6.97 -16.41
C LYS A 54 -2.16 6.18 -15.20
N ILE A 55 -3.43 6.31 -14.84
CA ILE A 55 -4.02 5.61 -13.68
C ILE A 55 -3.83 4.10 -13.80
N LEU A 56 -4.04 3.54 -14.99
CA LEU A 56 -3.90 2.11 -15.18
C LEU A 56 -2.47 1.63 -14.91
N GLU A 57 -1.47 2.26 -15.53
CA GLU A 57 -0.08 1.81 -15.43
C GLU A 57 0.55 2.18 -14.08
N ARG A 58 0.50 3.47 -13.71
CA ARG A 58 1.24 4.00 -12.55
C ARG A 58 0.56 3.73 -11.22
N HIS A 59 -0.75 3.50 -11.21
CA HIS A 59 -1.50 3.41 -9.97
C HIS A 59 -2.11 2.03 -9.75
N ILE A 60 -2.89 1.52 -10.69
CA ILE A 60 -3.48 0.18 -10.59
C ILE A 60 -2.40 -0.88 -10.75
N LEU A 61 -1.73 -0.93 -11.89
CA LEU A 61 -0.84 -2.03 -12.25
C LEU A 61 0.38 -2.11 -11.35
N GLU A 62 1.03 -0.97 -11.07
CA GLU A 62 2.14 -0.90 -10.11
C GLU A 62 1.74 -1.48 -8.73
N SER A 63 0.55 -1.12 -8.25
CA SER A 63 0.04 -1.60 -6.96
C SER A 63 -0.40 -3.07 -7.02
N MET A 64 -0.94 -3.55 -8.14
CA MET A 64 -1.30 -4.96 -8.32
C MET A 64 -0.06 -5.85 -8.27
N ILE A 65 1.05 -5.42 -8.88
CA ILE A 65 2.32 -6.14 -8.85
C ILE A 65 2.86 -6.21 -7.42
N TYR A 66 2.78 -5.10 -6.67
CA TYR A 66 3.12 -5.07 -5.25
C TYR A 66 2.28 -6.06 -4.44
N VAL A 67 0.95 -6.01 -4.57
CA VAL A 67 0.01 -6.89 -3.86
C VAL A 67 0.26 -8.36 -4.21
N TRP A 68 0.40 -8.67 -5.50
CA TRP A 68 0.71 -10.02 -5.98
C TRP A 68 2.02 -10.53 -5.38
N LYS A 69 3.09 -9.73 -5.45
CA LYS A 69 4.40 -10.14 -4.95
C LYS A 69 4.37 -10.35 -3.45
N LEU A 70 3.69 -9.48 -2.69
CA LEU A 70 3.58 -9.65 -1.25
C LEU A 70 2.75 -10.90 -0.92
N LYS A 71 1.65 -11.15 -1.64
CA LYS A 71 0.86 -12.37 -1.47
C LYS A 71 1.67 -13.64 -1.72
N SER A 72 2.52 -13.65 -2.75
CA SER A 72 3.34 -14.82 -3.10
C SER A 72 4.39 -15.18 -2.04
N THR A 73 4.61 -14.32 -1.03
CA THR A 73 5.53 -14.62 0.09
C THR A 73 4.93 -15.54 1.15
N GLY A 74 3.61 -15.73 1.15
CA GLY A 74 2.89 -16.48 2.18
C GLY A 74 2.52 -15.68 3.43
N TYR A 75 2.90 -14.40 3.54
CA TYR A 75 2.49 -13.54 4.66
C TYR A 75 1.05 -13.03 4.58
N VAL A 76 0.40 -13.15 3.41
CA VAL A 76 -0.98 -12.67 3.19
C VAL A 76 -1.89 -13.84 2.81
N SER A 77 -2.77 -14.20 3.74
CA SER A 77 -3.83 -15.20 3.60
C SER A 77 -5.21 -14.59 3.88
N ARG A 78 -6.27 -15.42 3.86
CA ARG A 78 -7.65 -14.95 4.14
C ARG A 78 -7.86 -14.55 5.61
N GLU A 79 -7.00 -15.06 6.49
CA GLU A 79 -7.03 -14.86 7.93
C GLU A 79 -6.12 -13.71 8.37
N THR A 80 -5.43 -13.07 7.42
CA THR A 80 -4.51 -11.97 7.69
C THR A 80 -5.26 -10.66 7.79
N ASN A 81 -4.94 -9.85 8.79
CA ASN A 81 -5.32 -8.44 8.87
C ASN A 81 -4.21 -7.59 8.24
N VAL A 82 -4.51 -7.00 7.09
CA VAL A 82 -3.59 -6.13 6.34
C VAL A 82 -4.03 -4.68 6.51
N ALA A 83 -3.17 -3.81 7.04
CA ALA A 83 -3.42 -2.38 7.11
C ALA A 83 -2.54 -1.61 6.11
N ASP A 84 -3.15 -0.77 5.27
CA ASP A 84 -2.44 0.11 4.37
C ASP A 84 -2.47 1.55 4.91
N VAL A 85 -1.31 2.09 5.24
CA VAL A 85 -1.18 3.42 5.84
C VAL A 85 -0.83 4.49 4.82
N GLY A 86 -1.54 5.62 4.89
CA GLY A 86 -1.46 6.66 3.88
C GLY A 86 -2.03 6.18 2.55
N THR A 87 -3.12 5.40 2.61
CA THR A 87 -3.69 4.70 1.44
C THR A 87 -4.27 5.65 0.38
N GLY A 88 -4.53 6.92 0.73
CA GLY A 88 -5.08 7.91 -0.19
C GLY A 88 -6.42 7.47 -0.79
N PRO A 89 -6.51 7.27 -2.13
CA PRO A 89 -7.72 6.76 -2.77
C PRO A 89 -7.92 5.23 -2.61
N GLY A 90 -7.15 4.57 -1.73
CA GLY A 90 -7.19 3.12 -1.50
C GLY A 90 -6.05 2.35 -2.15
N LEU A 91 -4.92 2.97 -2.49
CA LEU A 91 -3.82 2.29 -3.17
C LEU A 91 -2.53 2.28 -2.33
N PRO A 92 -1.86 1.12 -2.17
CA PRO A 92 -2.18 -0.18 -2.77
C PRO A 92 -3.24 -0.99 -2.00
N GLY A 93 -3.63 -0.55 -0.80
CA GLY A 93 -4.39 -1.34 0.17
C GLY A 93 -5.66 -2.01 -0.34
N PHE A 94 -6.49 -1.27 -1.08
CA PHE A 94 -7.77 -1.78 -1.55
C PHE A 94 -7.62 -2.93 -2.54
N LEU A 95 -6.51 -3.01 -3.28
CA LEU A 95 -6.25 -4.12 -4.20
C LEU A 95 -6.07 -5.46 -3.48
N PHE A 96 -5.70 -5.47 -2.19
CA PHE A 96 -5.75 -6.71 -1.39
C PHE A 96 -7.19 -7.24 -1.27
N ALA A 97 -8.18 -6.36 -1.15
CA ALA A 97 -9.59 -6.74 -1.08
C ALA A 97 -10.16 -7.24 -2.42
N LEU A 98 -9.42 -7.01 -3.52
CA LEU A 98 -9.77 -7.46 -4.87
C LEU A 98 -9.13 -8.81 -5.24
N LEU A 99 -8.33 -9.40 -4.34
CA LEU A 99 -7.84 -10.76 -4.52
C LEU A 99 -8.99 -11.78 -4.40
N LYS A 100 -8.97 -12.85 -5.20
CA LYS A 100 -9.94 -13.96 -5.06
C LYS A 100 -9.88 -14.61 -3.67
N LYS A 101 -8.66 -14.68 -3.10
CA LYS A 101 -8.40 -15.09 -1.71
C LYS A 101 -7.94 -13.87 -0.90
N ALA A 102 -8.84 -12.91 -0.71
CA ALA A 102 -8.56 -11.66 -0.02
C ALA A 102 -8.37 -11.83 1.50
N PRO A 103 -7.41 -11.09 2.10
CA PRO A 103 -7.33 -10.87 3.54
C PRO A 103 -8.45 -9.93 4.02
N HIS A 104 -8.48 -9.67 5.33
CA HIS A 104 -9.20 -8.54 5.89
C HIS A 104 -8.35 -7.27 5.78
N VAL A 105 -8.92 -6.19 5.25
CA VAL A 105 -8.17 -5.00 4.85
C VAL A 105 -8.60 -3.78 5.66
N PHE A 106 -7.62 -3.06 6.20
CA PHE A 106 -7.81 -1.80 6.90
C PHE A 106 -7.16 -0.68 6.08
N LEU A 107 -7.97 0.26 5.61
CA LEU A 107 -7.52 1.41 4.84
C LEU A 107 -7.37 2.59 5.79
N VAL A 108 -6.13 3.04 6.00
CA VAL A 108 -5.79 4.05 7.01
C VAL A 108 -5.34 5.34 6.33
N ASP A 109 -6.08 6.43 6.57
CA ASP A 109 -5.66 7.77 6.16
C ASP A 109 -6.24 8.86 7.07
N SER A 110 -5.43 9.86 7.39
CA SER A 110 -5.89 11.05 8.11
C SER A 110 -6.73 12.00 7.26
N GLN A 111 -6.60 11.94 5.92
CA GLN A 111 -7.33 12.76 4.98
C GLN A 111 -8.64 12.09 4.55
N LYS A 112 -9.71 12.37 5.29
CA LYS A 112 -11.03 11.74 5.10
C LYS A 112 -11.58 11.84 3.68
N ARG A 113 -11.38 12.97 3.00
CA ARG A 113 -12.04 13.28 1.70
C ARG A 113 -11.84 12.19 0.64
N LYS A 114 -10.61 11.70 0.45
CA LYS A 114 -10.31 10.71 -0.60
C LYS A 114 -10.93 9.36 -0.28
N LEU A 115 -10.72 8.94 0.97
CA LEU A 115 -11.09 7.62 1.43
C LEU A 115 -12.61 7.46 1.61
N ALA A 116 -13.32 8.53 2.00
CA ALA A 116 -14.78 8.53 2.12
C ALA A 116 -15.50 8.31 0.77
N LEU A 117 -14.90 8.71 -0.35
CA LEU A 117 -15.46 8.40 -1.68
C LEU A 117 -15.41 6.90 -1.97
N LEU A 118 -14.30 6.24 -1.61
CA LEU A 118 -14.18 4.79 -1.74
C LEU A 118 -15.12 4.07 -0.77
N GLU A 119 -15.26 4.56 0.47
CA GLU A 119 -16.24 4.03 1.43
C GLU A 119 -17.66 4.08 0.85
N THR A 120 -18.08 5.21 0.28
CA THR A 120 -19.38 5.34 -0.38
C THR A 120 -19.55 4.34 -1.54
N GLU A 121 -18.52 4.16 -2.37
CA GLU A 121 -18.56 3.20 -3.50
C GLU A 121 -18.66 1.74 -3.02
N ILE A 122 -18.06 1.40 -1.88
CA ILE A 122 -18.18 0.08 -1.24
C ILE A 122 -19.53 -0.09 -0.54
N GLU A 123 -20.14 0.96 -0.02
CA GLU A 123 -21.40 0.84 0.71
C GLU A 123 -22.60 0.56 -0.19
N SER A 124 -22.66 1.22 -1.35
CA SER A 124 -23.83 1.17 -2.24
C SER A 124 -23.50 1.10 -3.73
N GLY A 125 -22.23 1.06 -4.10
CA GLY A 125 -21.78 1.12 -5.49
C GLY A 125 -21.37 -0.22 -6.09
N SER A 126 -20.57 -0.12 -7.16
CA SER A 126 -20.07 -1.26 -7.93
C SER A 126 -19.06 -2.14 -7.18
N LEU A 127 -18.59 -1.68 -6.01
CA LEU A 127 -17.62 -2.36 -5.16
C LEU A 127 -18.25 -3.02 -3.92
N ALA A 128 -19.58 -3.04 -3.80
CA ALA A 128 -20.26 -3.55 -2.60
C ALA A 128 -19.95 -5.00 -2.23
N LYS A 129 -19.53 -5.82 -3.20
CA LYS A 129 -19.11 -7.22 -2.99
C LYS A 129 -17.96 -7.35 -1.96
N VAL A 130 -17.15 -6.30 -1.75
CA VAL A 130 -15.99 -6.36 -0.82
C VAL A 130 -16.26 -5.76 0.55
N LYS A 131 -17.46 -5.22 0.81
CA LYS A 131 -17.81 -4.50 2.04
C LYS A 131 -17.44 -5.23 3.33
N LYS A 132 -17.65 -6.55 3.38
CA LYS A 132 -17.41 -7.36 4.59
C LYS A 132 -15.93 -7.58 4.93
N ARG A 133 -15.00 -7.18 4.06
CA ARG A 133 -13.55 -7.41 4.22
C ARG A 133 -12.72 -6.13 4.18
N VAL A 134 -13.37 -4.96 4.25
CA VAL A 134 -12.71 -3.65 4.22
C VAL A 134 -13.21 -2.82 5.39
N GLU A 135 -12.29 -2.26 6.15
CA GLU A 135 -12.54 -1.29 7.21
C GLU A 135 -11.78 0.00 6.94
N PHE A 136 -12.36 1.12 7.33
CA PHE A 136 -11.80 2.45 7.14
C PHE A 136 -11.37 3.03 8.49
N ILE A 137 -10.14 3.54 8.58
CA ILE A 137 -9.61 4.17 9.78
C ILE A 137 -9.17 5.60 9.44
N TYR A 138 -9.89 6.56 10.01
CA TYR A 138 -9.65 7.98 9.80
C TYR A 138 -8.82 8.60 10.93
N ALA A 139 -7.53 8.29 10.96
CA ALA A 139 -6.62 8.75 12.00
C ALA A 139 -5.20 8.94 11.49
N ARG A 140 -4.38 9.66 12.26
CA ARG A 140 -2.93 9.68 12.05
C ARG A 140 -2.35 8.35 12.53
N THR A 141 -1.31 7.84 11.87
CA THR A 141 -0.71 6.55 12.20
C THR A 141 -0.18 6.48 13.64
N GLU A 142 0.39 7.58 14.13
CA GLU A 142 0.95 7.72 15.47
C GLU A 142 -0.13 7.68 16.58
N GLU A 143 -1.40 7.92 16.24
CA GLU A 143 -2.55 7.85 17.16
C GLU A 143 -3.14 6.43 17.25
N ILE A 144 -2.76 5.54 16.33
CA ILE A 144 -3.35 4.20 16.24
C ILE A 144 -2.51 3.22 17.06
N ASN A 145 -3.18 2.52 17.97
CA ASN A 145 -2.63 1.37 18.67
C ASN A 145 -3.40 0.11 18.27
N SER A 146 -2.77 -0.72 17.43
CA SER A 146 -3.38 -1.88 16.78
C SER A 146 -2.37 -3.01 16.65
N ASN A 147 -2.86 -4.22 16.32
CA ASN A 147 -2.04 -5.42 16.17
C ASN A 147 -2.27 -6.08 14.81
N PHE A 148 -2.01 -5.35 13.73
CA PHE A 148 -2.12 -5.90 12.37
C PHE A 148 -1.00 -6.90 12.08
N ASP A 149 -1.33 -7.92 11.27
CA ASP A 149 -0.39 -8.95 10.83
C ASP A 149 0.63 -8.37 9.84
N VAL A 150 0.12 -7.56 8.91
CA VAL A 150 0.88 -6.94 7.83
C VAL A 150 0.48 -5.48 7.76
N VAL A 151 1.47 -4.59 7.77
CA VAL A 151 1.27 -3.17 7.47
C VAL A 151 1.97 -2.85 6.15
N THR A 152 1.29 -2.15 5.26
CA THR A 152 1.79 -1.72 3.95
C THR A 152 1.77 -0.20 3.86
N SER A 153 2.58 0.35 2.96
CA SER A 153 2.55 1.78 2.68
C SER A 153 3.18 2.06 1.33
N ARG A 154 2.67 3.05 0.61
CA ARG A 154 3.31 3.62 -0.58
C ARG A 154 3.36 5.13 -0.47
N ALA A 155 4.57 5.69 -0.55
CA ALA A 155 4.81 7.13 -0.62
C ALA A 155 4.18 7.99 0.52
N MET A 156 3.99 7.41 1.72
CA MET A 156 3.43 8.13 2.88
C MET A 156 4.48 9.02 3.57
N VAL A 157 5.60 8.42 3.96
CA VAL A 157 6.77 9.10 4.53
C VAL A 157 8.05 8.49 3.98
N PRO A 158 9.16 9.25 3.93
CA PRO A 158 10.44 8.69 3.53
C PRO A 158 10.87 7.52 4.41
N TYR A 159 11.41 6.50 3.77
CA TYR A 159 12.10 5.41 4.45
C TYR A 159 13.36 5.97 5.16
N PRO A 160 13.71 5.50 6.39
CA PRO A 160 13.12 4.41 7.18
C PRO A 160 11.99 4.85 8.14
N TYR A 161 11.61 6.13 8.18
CA TYR A 161 10.68 6.67 9.19
C TYR A 161 9.26 6.09 9.12
N ILE A 162 8.91 5.40 8.04
CA ILE A 162 7.68 4.61 7.99
C ILE A 162 7.63 3.55 9.11
N ALA A 163 8.77 2.97 9.49
CA ALA A 163 8.86 2.02 10.59
C ALA A 163 8.56 2.67 11.94
N GLU A 164 8.88 3.96 12.07
CA GLU A 164 8.59 4.73 13.27
C GLU A 164 7.09 4.99 13.39
N VAL A 165 6.50 5.65 12.39
CA VAL A 165 5.09 6.08 12.46
C VAL A 165 4.10 4.91 12.56
N THR A 166 4.51 3.70 12.13
CA THR A 166 3.70 2.47 12.21
C THR A 166 4.09 1.56 13.37
N ALA A 167 5.00 1.97 14.25
CA ALA A 167 5.60 1.09 15.26
C ALA A 167 4.60 0.50 16.26
N ARG A 168 3.44 1.13 16.46
CA ARG A 168 2.38 0.67 17.38
C ARG A 168 1.21 -0.02 16.66
N MET A 169 1.34 -0.26 15.36
CA MET A 169 0.28 -0.86 14.54
C MET A 169 0.59 -2.31 14.14
N VAL A 170 1.88 -2.69 14.14
CA VAL A 170 2.33 -4.03 13.75
C VAL A 170 2.42 -4.92 14.98
N LYS A 171 1.72 -6.06 14.96
CA LYS A 171 1.79 -7.04 16.05
C LYS A 171 3.19 -7.63 16.20
N GLN A 172 3.49 -8.20 17.37
CA GLN A 172 4.71 -8.99 17.56
C GLN A 172 4.80 -10.13 16.53
N LYS A 173 5.96 -10.29 15.88
CA LYS A 173 6.20 -11.18 14.71
C LYS A 173 5.45 -10.82 13.42
N GLY A 174 4.59 -9.80 13.44
CA GLY A 174 4.03 -9.20 12.22
C GLY A 174 5.08 -8.46 11.40
N ILE A 175 4.70 -7.98 10.23
CA ILE A 175 5.63 -7.34 9.29
C ILE A 175 5.13 -5.97 8.81
N LEU A 176 6.08 -5.08 8.57
CA LEU A 176 5.91 -3.86 7.80
C LEU A 176 6.55 -4.05 6.41
N CYS A 177 5.82 -3.72 5.37
CA CYS A 177 6.18 -3.97 3.97
C CYS A 177 6.09 -2.70 3.12
N PRO A 178 6.98 -1.71 3.30
CA PRO A 178 6.91 -0.50 2.49
C PRO A 178 7.29 -0.81 1.04
N PHE A 179 6.60 -0.15 0.11
CA PHE A 179 6.89 -0.24 -1.32
C PHE A 179 7.81 0.91 -1.74
N LEU A 180 9.02 0.60 -2.21
CA LEU A 180 10.13 1.54 -2.32
C LEU A 180 10.69 1.61 -3.75
N ALA A 181 11.12 2.80 -4.18
CA ALA A 181 11.67 3.06 -5.51
C ALA A 181 13.19 2.84 -5.61
N GLN A 182 13.96 3.40 -4.69
CA GLN A 182 15.42 3.30 -4.71
C GLN A 182 15.91 2.72 -3.38
N PRO A 183 16.99 1.91 -3.40
CA PRO A 183 17.62 1.48 -2.16
C PRO A 183 17.99 2.68 -1.30
N TYR A 184 17.72 2.57 0.00
CA TYR A 184 18.12 3.59 0.96
C TYR A 184 19.63 3.50 1.21
N GLN A 185 20.33 4.63 1.14
CA GLN A 185 21.79 4.64 1.14
C GLN A 185 22.41 4.69 2.55
N ASP A 186 21.68 5.20 3.54
CA ASP A 186 22.20 5.43 4.91
C ASP A 186 21.83 4.25 5.82
N LEU A 187 22.64 3.19 5.76
CA LEU A 187 22.38 1.93 6.47
C LEU A 187 22.47 2.08 8.01
N GLU A 188 23.27 3.02 8.50
CA GLU A 188 23.38 3.31 9.94
C GLU A 188 22.06 3.90 10.45
N LYS A 189 21.53 4.93 9.77
CA LYS A 189 20.24 5.52 10.12
C LYS A 189 19.08 4.55 9.96
N GLU A 190 19.12 3.70 8.93
CA GLU A 190 18.15 2.60 8.79
C GLU A 190 18.16 1.71 10.02
N THR A 191 19.33 1.19 10.39
CA THR A 191 19.49 0.29 11.54
C THR A 191 19.03 0.95 12.84
N GLU A 192 19.40 2.22 13.04
CA GLU A 192 18.99 3.01 14.20
C GLU A 192 17.45 3.12 14.30
N VAL A 193 16.80 3.59 13.22
CA VAL A 193 15.35 3.80 13.20
C VAL A 193 14.59 2.48 13.35
N LEU A 194 15.02 1.41 12.66
CA LEU A 194 14.39 0.10 12.79
C LEU A 194 14.51 -0.43 14.23
N THR A 195 15.71 -0.40 14.81
CA THR A 195 15.97 -0.93 16.16
C THR A 195 15.22 -0.15 17.23
N ASN A 196 15.18 1.19 17.14
CA ASN A 196 14.45 2.03 18.09
C ASN A 196 12.94 1.76 18.07
N ASN A 197 12.43 1.28 16.94
CA ASN A 197 11.02 0.97 16.73
C ASN A 197 10.71 -0.53 16.81
N GLY A 198 11.66 -1.37 17.25
CA GLY A 198 11.45 -2.80 17.45
C GLY A 198 11.29 -3.61 16.16
N PHE A 199 11.91 -3.15 15.08
CA PHE A 199 11.97 -3.86 13.79
C PHE A 199 13.39 -4.29 13.47
N TYR A 200 13.49 -5.28 12.58
CA TYR A 200 14.71 -5.60 11.86
C TYR A 200 14.38 -5.93 10.41
N LEU A 201 15.33 -5.69 9.49
CA LEU A 201 15.19 -6.10 8.11
C LEU A 201 15.34 -7.62 8.00
N LYS A 202 14.25 -8.31 7.64
CA LYS A 202 14.26 -9.76 7.45
C LYS A 202 14.70 -10.15 6.04
N LYS A 203 14.19 -9.44 5.04
CA LYS A 203 14.46 -9.71 3.63
C LYS A 203 14.11 -8.50 2.79
N GLU A 204 14.80 -8.35 1.66
CA GLU A 204 14.42 -7.47 0.57
C GLU A 204 13.96 -8.28 -0.64
N ILE A 205 12.88 -7.84 -1.28
CA ILE A 205 12.26 -8.52 -2.41
C ILE A 205 12.25 -7.57 -3.60
N PRO A 206 13.03 -7.83 -4.66
CA PRO A 206 12.98 -7.02 -5.87
C PRO A 206 11.65 -7.26 -6.61
N ILE A 207 11.17 -6.20 -7.25
CA ILE A 207 10.03 -6.24 -8.17
C ILE A 207 10.58 -6.18 -9.60
N PRO A 208 10.03 -6.95 -10.55
CA PRO A 208 10.44 -6.88 -11.94
C PRO A 208 10.43 -5.42 -12.44
N GLU A 209 11.53 -5.00 -13.04
CA GLU A 209 11.63 -3.67 -13.63
C GLU A 209 10.72 -3.61 -14.85
N LEU A 210 9.77 -2.69 -14.81
CA LEU A 210 8.90 -2.38 -15.94
C LEU A 210 9.17 -0.93 -16.35
N GLU A 211 9.12 -0.65 -17.64
CA GLU A 211 9.49 0.65 -18.21
C GLU A 211 8.76 1.83 -17.54
N PHE A 212 7.47 1.65 -17.21
CA PHE A 212 6.65 2.67 -16.56
C PHE A 212 6.75 2.70 -15.02
N VAL A 213 7.24 1.62 -14.41
CA VAL A 213 7.39 1.49 -12.95
C VAL A 213 8.78 1.94 -12.50
N GLY A 214 9.80 1.70 -13.32
CA GLY A 214 11.20 1.80 -12.91
C GLY A 214 11.56 0.75 -11.85
N LYS A 215 12.72 0.92 -11.22
CA LYS A 215 13.15 0.01 -10.14
C LYS A 215 12.23 0.14 -8.94
N ARG A 216 11.81 -1.01 -8.40
CA ARG A 216 11.01 -1.11 -7.18
C ARG A 216 11.43 -2.31 -6.36
N HIS A 217 11.24 -2.22 -5.05
CA HIS A 217 11.46 -3.33 -4.13
C HIS A 217 10.53 -3.23 -2.91
N ILE A 218 10.41 -4.34 -2.20
CA ILE A 218 9.68 -4.44 -0.93
C ILE A 218 10.69 -4.85 0.14
N LYS A 219 10.80 -4.07 1.21
CA LYS A 219 11.49 -4.52 2.42
C LYS A 219 10.51 -5.25 3.32
N ILE A 220 10.86 -6.43 3.82
CA ILE A 220 10.11 -7.15 4.84
C ILE A 220 10.76 -6.85 6.19
N LEU A 221 10.13 -5.95 6.95
CA LEU A 221 10.60 -5.54 8.27
C LEU A 221 9.80 -6.29 9.32
N GLN A 222 10.41 -7.21 10.07
CA GLN A 222 9.70 -8.02 11.06
C GLN A 222 9.77 -7.37 12.45
N LYS A 223 8.61 -7.31 13.12
CA LYS A 223 8.48 -6.80 14.49
C LYS A 223 9.03 -7.80 15.49
N ASN A 224 10.06 -7.41 16.24
CA ASN A 224 10.71 -8.25 17.26
C ASN A 224 10.52 -7.76 18.70
N SER A 225 10.13 -6.51 18.91
CA SER A 225 9.88 -5.96 20.24
C SER A 225 8.97 -4.73 20.18
N LEU A 226 8.51 -4.28 21.35
CA LEU A 226 7.86 -2.97 21.47
C LEU A 226 8.85 -1.85 21.12
N PRO A 227 8.36 -0.73 20.55
CA PRO A 227 9.20 0.45 20.35
C PRO A 227 9.78 0.94 21.69
N LYS A 228 10.97 1.56 21.66
CA LYS A 228 11.59 2.18 22.84
C LYS A 228 10.68 3.26 23.42
N LYS A 229 10.85 3.56 24.71
CA LYS A 229 10.15 4.69 25.35
C LYS A 229 10.39 5.98 24.56
N GLY A 230 9.31 6.72 24.28
CA GLY A 230 9.35 7.94 23.46
C GLY A 230 9.10 7.73 21.96
N TYR A 231 8.90 6.49 21.50
CA TYR A 231 8.58 6.17 20.10
C TYR A 231 7.11 5.69 19.91
N PRO A 232 6.46 6.01 18.78
CA PRO A 232 6.91 6.97 17.77
C PRO A 232 7.05 8.37 18.36
N ARG A 233 7.98 9.15 17.82
CA ARG A 233 8.11 10.56 18.15
C ARG A 233 6.97 11.36 17.55
N ASP A 234 6.84 12.61 17.97
CA ASP A 234 5.87 13.54 17.39
C ASP A 234 6.12 13.73 15.89
N TRP A 235 5.04 13.77 15.11
CA TRP A 235 5.11 13.92 13.66
C TRP A 235 5.98 15.10 13.20
N LYS A 236 5.96 16.21 13.94
CA LYS A 236 6.76 17.40 13.62
C LYS A 236 8.27 17.11 13.65
N GLU A 237 8.72 16.25 14.55
CA GLU A 237 10.13 15.85 14.66
C GLU A 237 10.52 14.97 13.47
N ILE A 238 9.69 13.98 13.15
CA ILE A 238 9.88 13.08 12.01
C ILE A 238 9.93 13.87 10.69
N VAL A 239 9.04 14.85 10.52
CA VAL A 239 9.03 15.71 9.31
C VAL A 239 10.28 16.59 9.21
N LYS A 240 10.86 17.04 10.32
CA LYS A 240 12.07 17.87 10.30
C LYS A 240 13.27 17.09 9.74
N GLU A 241 13.43 15.84 10.15
CA GLU A 241 14.52 14.97 9.68
C GLU A 241 14.32 14.46 8.24
N THR A 242 13.08 14.42 7.76
CA THR A 242 12.81 14.05 6.35
C THR A 242 13.08 15.20 5.38
N LYS A 243 12.91 16.46 5.82
CA LYS A 243 13.18 17.65 4.99
C LYS A 243 14.66 18.01 4.92
N SER A 244 15.45 17.74 5.96
CA SER A 244 16.88 18.09 6.00
C SER A 244 17.76 17.29 5.04
N LYS A 245 17.25 16.24 4.40
CA LYS A 245 17.99 15.41 3.42
C LYS A 245 17.63 15.70 1.95
N ASN A 246 16.69 16.62 1.69
CA ASN A 246 16.34 17.07 0.34
C ASN A 246 16.86 18.49 0.04
N GLY A 247 17.86 18.96 0.80
CA GLY A 247 18.58 20.21 0.57
C GLY A 247 19.89 19.97 -0.15
#